data_AF-A0A7S3YTT9-F1
#
_entry.id   AF-A0A7S3YTT9-F1
#
_cell.length_a   1.000
_cell.length_b   1.000
_cell.length_c   1.000
_cell.angle_alpha   90.00
_cell.angle_beta   90.00
_cell.angle_gamma   90.00
#
_symmetry.space_group_name_H-M   'P 1'
#
loop_
_entity.id
_entity.type
_entity.pdbx_description
1 polymer ?
#
loop_
_entity_poly.entity_id
_entity_poly.type
_entity_poly.pdbx_seq_one_letter_code
_entity_poly.pdbx_strand_id
1 'polypeptide(L)'
;MGASCCRDFNKEFGSGRTEFVVTPKERDNFGRGPKEISLRRYRAVMAWFWTAFTTWLMVQRFARDGWSGMRMFLMLPYWQIIEVCIFFWLALYVSKEDDDADDPLPDNLPVDALGPPRYIGNEVPADENIVYAEPAGNEDPFLPIEYRDLPESDTQCWIHMNIAYTVSFLVMILFWTLIYEGWIPKAEEFLLHGTPFTFVAIDVFFSGIPFRYLHLWLPMYYLFIYFSVTIVYNYCSGDTAYSIMDYRNRPVLLLLPVIIIVVLVPVFQTILWIFKRKGLQSTGFGT
;
A
#
# COMPACT_ATOMS: atom_id res chain seq x y z
N MET A 1 -11.85 -4.34 -46.65
CA MET A 1 -12.75 -3.46 -45.88
C MET A 1 -12.49 -3.74 -44.41
N GLY A 2 -11.90 -2.90 -43.57
CA GLY A 2 -11.23 -1.62 -43.72
C GLY A 2 -10.32 -1.45 -42.49
N ALA A 3 -9.10 -0.99 -42.72
CA ALA A 3 -8.15 -0.52 -41.70
C ALA A 3 -7.07 0.28 -42.43
N SER A 4 -7.42 1.48 -42.91
CA SER A 4 -6.50 2.37 -43.63
C SER A 4 -6.91 3.83 -43.47
N CYS A 5 -7.13 4.29 -42.23
CA CYS A 5 -7.52 5.69 -41.97
C CYS A 5 -6.77 6.36 -40.80
N CYS A 6 -5.67 5.78 -40.31
CA CYS A 6 -4.86 6.38 -39.23
C CYS A 6 -3.36 6.51 -39.55
N ARG A 7 -2.94 6.39 -40.82
CA ARG A 7 -1.51 6.40 -41.18
C ARG A 7 -1.01 7.70 -41.83
N ASP A 8 -1.90 8.65 -42.12
CA ASP A 8 -1.53 9.86 -42.89
C ASP A 8 -1.55 11.18 -42.10
N PHE A 9 -1.77 11.16 -40.79
CA PHE A 9 -1.77 12.41 -39.99
C PHE A 9 -0.37 12.88 -39.52
N ASN A 10 0.68 12.11 -39.79
CA ASN A 10 2.06 12.41 -39.35
C ASN A 10 2.97 13.01 -40.44
N LYS A 11 2.43 13.41 -41.60
CA LYS A 11 3.25 13.94 -42.71
C LYS A 11 3.18 15.45 -42.94
N GLU A 12 2.29 16.19 -42.27
CA GLU A 12 2.13 17.64 -42.52
C GLU A 12 2.60 18.56 -41.37
N PHE A 13 3.03 18.02 -40.23
CA PHE A 13 3.72 18.83 -39.21
C PHE A 13 5.22 18.68 -39.39
N GLY A 14 5.81 19.69 -40.01
CA GLY A 14 7.25 19.84 -40.14
C GLY A 14 7.95 19.68 -38.79
N SER A 15 9.18 19.17 -38.86
CA SER A 15 10.10 18.84 -37.77
C SER A 15 10.59 20.04 -36.93
N GLY A 16 9.73 21.02 -36.67
CA GLY A 16 9.93 22.01 -35.62
C GLY A 16 9.59 21.36 -34.30
N ARG A 17 10.53 20.58 -33.75
CA ARG A 17 10.45 20.11 -32.36
C ARG A 17 10.64 21.36 -31.50
N THR A 18 9.55 22.09 -31.22
CA THR A 18 9.51 23.07 -30.15
C THR A 18 9.67 22.27 -28.87
N GLU A 19 10.91 22.13 -28.43
CA GLU A 19 11.19 21.74 -27.06
C GLU A 19 10.51 22.80 -26.18
N PHE A 20 9.33 22.47 -25.68
CA PHE A 20 8.79 23.14 -24.53
C PHE A 20 9.76 22.84 -23.40
N VAL A 21 10.71 23.76 -23.21
CA VAL A 21 11.49 23.86 -21.99
C VAL A 21 10.50 24.25 -20.91
N VAL A 22 9.78 23.26 -20.39
CA VAL A 22 8.99 23.40 -19.16
C VAL A 22 10.02 23.77 -18.11
N THR A 23 9.96 25.01 -17.65
CA THR A 23 10.84 25.47 -16.58
C THR A 23 10.62 24.56 -15.37
N PRO A 24 11.64 24.23 -14.56
CA PRO A 24 11.46 23.39 -13.36
C PRO A 24 10.27 23.85 -12.50
N LYS A 25 10.09 25.18 -12.41
CA LYS A 25 9.00 25.84 -11.69
C LYS A 25 7.58 25.60 -12.27
N GLU A 26 7.46 25.32 -13.56
CA GLU A 26 6.19 24.93 -14.19
C GLU A 26 5.92 23.43 -14.07
N ARG A 27 6.96 22.61 -13.93
CA ARG A 27 6.84 21.16 -13.65
C ARG A 27 6.26 20.92 -12.26
N ASP A 28 6.65 21.74 -11.28
CA ASP A 28 6.18 21.64 -9.89
C ASP A 28 4.71 22.09 -9.74
N ASN A 29 4.29 23.11 -10.51
CA ASN A 29 2.89 23.58 -10.52
C ASN A 29 1.92 22.64 -11.26
N PHE A 30 2.42 21.77 -12.13
CA PHE A 30 1.64 20.72 -12.81
C PHE A 30 1.65 19.37 -12.06
N GLY A 31 2.50 19.21 -11.04
CA GLY A 31 2.84 17.90 -10.47
C GLY A 31 1.79 17.30 -9.54
N ARG A 32 1.07 18.11 -8.75
CA ARG A 32 0.12 17.59 -7.75
C ARG A 32 -1.32 17.84 -8.16
N GLY A 33 -1.86 16.93 -8.94
CA GLY A 33 -3.27 16.97 -9.32
C GLY A 33 -4.19 17.01 -8.08
N PRO A 34 -5.41 17.57 -8.18
CA PRO A 34 -6.37 17.65 -7.07
C PRO A 34 -6.62 16.32 -6.33
N LYS A 35 -6.37 15.19 -7.02
CA LYS A 35 -6.46 13.83 -6.49
C LYS A 35 -5.44 13.54 -5.39
N GLU A 36 -4.22 14.04 -5.48
CA GLU A 36 -3.15 13.73 -4.53
C GLU A 36 -3.36 14.42 -3.18
N ILE A 37 -3.71 15.71 -3.20
CA ILE A 37 -4.11 16.47 -2.01
C ILE A 37 -5.34 15.82 -1.35
N SER A 38 -6.29 15.32 -2.14
CA SER A 38 -7.47 14.63 -1.60
C SER A 38 -7.13 13.30 -0.91
N LEU A 39 -6.17 12.54 -1.46
CA LEU A 39 -5.75 11.25 -0.93
C LEU A 39 -4.97 11.42 0.39
N ARG A 40 -4.11 12.42 0.48
CA ARG A 40 -3.38 12.71 1.72
C ARG A 40 -4.29 13.15 2.86
N ARG A 41 -5.27 14.02 2.57
CA ARG A 41 -6.31 14.40 3.53
C ARG A 41 -7.13 13.20 3.97
N TYR A 42 -7.49 12.31 3.04
CA TYR A 42 -8.17 11.05 3.36
C TYR A 42 -7.33 10.21 4.34
N ARG A 43 -6.06 9.95 4.03
CA ARG A 43 -5.14 9.20 4.92
C ARG A 43 -4.99 9.85 6.29
N ALA A 44 -5.00 11.18 6.35
CA ALA A 44 -4.94 11.95 7.60
C ALA A 44 -6.14 11.63 8.48
N VAL A 45 -7.33 11.80 7.92
CA VAL A 45 -8.59 11.50 8.60
C VAL A 45 -8.62 10.04 9.03
N MET A 46 -8.14 9.12 8.20
CA MET A 46 -8.11 7.69 8.54
C MET A 46 -7.14 7.37 9.68
N ALA A 47 -5.92 7.91 9.68
CA ALA A 47 -4.98 7.69 10.79
C ALA A 47 -5.57 8.17 12.13
N TRP A 48 -6.16 9.36 12.14
CA TRP A 48 -6.81 9.91 13.32
C TRP A 48 -8.02 9.09 13.76
N PHE A 49 -8.91 8.73 12.83
CA PHE A 49 -10.07 7.89 13.10
C PHE A 49 -9.65 6.57 13.74
N TRP A 50 -8.69 5.87 13.13
CA TRP A 50 -8.26 4.56 13.60
C TRP A 50 -7.53 4.63 14.94
N THR A 51 -6.72 5.66 15.16
CA THR A 51 -6.08 5.89 16.46
C THR A 51 -7.14 6.10 17.54
N ALA A 52 -8.08 7.03 17.31
CA ALA A 52 -9.15 7.32 18.27
C ALA A 52 -10.03 6.09 18.53
N PHE A 53 -10.38 5.34 17.49
CA PHE A 53 -11.19 4.13 17.60
C PHE A 53 -10.45 3.02 18.37
N THR A 54 -9.17 2.80 18.08
CA THR A 54 -8.32 1.83 18.80
C THR A 54 -8.20 2.19 20.27
N THR A 55 -7.89 3.46 20.57
CA THR A 55 -7.80 3.95 21.94
C THR A 55 -9.14 3.81 22.66
N TRP A 56 -10.25 4.19 22.02
CA TRP A 56 -11.59 4.03 22.59
C TRP A 56 -11.90 2.58 22.93
N LEU A 57 -11.65 1.66 21.99
CA LEU A 57 -11.85 0.22 22.22
C LEU A 57 -10.99 -0.31 23.37
N MET A 58 -9.71 0.09 23.43
CA MET A 58 -8.80 -0.32 24.51
C MET A 58 -9.30 0.17 25.86
N VAL A 59 -9.71 1.44 25.96
CA VAL A 59 -10.26 2.03 27.18
C VAL A 59 -11.57 1.36 27.58
N GLN A 60 -12.49 1.15 26.64
CA GLN A 60 -13.78 0.53 26.90
C GLN A 60 -13.61 -0.90 27.41
N ARG A 61 -12.73 -1.69 26.77
CA ARG A 61 -12.45 -3.09 27.17
C ARG A 61 -11.74 -3.16 28.50
N PHE A 62 -10.75 -2.29 28.75
CA PHE A 62 -10.09 -2.21 30.03
C PHE A 62 -11.07 -1.81 31.16
N ALA A 63 -11.97 -0.86 30.90
CA ALA A 63 -12.97 -0.43 31.88
C ALA A 63 -13.98 -1.54 32.22
N ARG A 64 -14.34 -2.38 31.24
CA ARG A 64 -15.32 -3.46 31.44
C ARG A 64 -14.71 -4.70 32.07
N ASP A 65 -13.54 -5.12 31.59
CA ASP A 65 -12.96 -6.45 31.86
C ASP A 65 -11.60 -6.36 32.61
N GLY A 66 -11.11 -5.15 32.94
CA GLY A 66 -9.83 -4.94 33.61
C GLY A 66 -8.63 -5.49 32.81
N TRP A 67 -7.66 -6.09 33.51
CA TRP A 67 -6.52 -6.76 32.88
C TRP A 67 -6.91 -7.95 32.00
N SER A 68 -8.08 -8.56 32.23
CA SER A 68 -8.59 -9.60 31.32
C SER A 68 -8.99 -9.03 29.95
N GLY A 69 -9.19 -7.71 29.86
CA GLY A 69 -9.27 -6.96 28.61
C GLY A 69 -8.02 -7.07 27.74
N MET A 70 -6.83 -7.43 28.27
CA MET A 70 -5.64 -7.70 27.43
C MET A 70 -5.83 -8.90 26.50
N ARG A 71 -6.81 -9.77 26.74
CA ARG A 71 -7.19 -10.84 25.79
C ARG A 71 -7.62 -10.29 24.43
N MET A 72 -7.99 -9.02 24.38
CA MET A 72 -8.21 -8.26 23.14
C MET A 72 -7.00 -8.35 22.21
N PHE A 73 -5.77 -8.25 22.73
CA PHE A 73 -4.54 -8.43 21.95
C PHE A 73 -4.31 -9.87 21.48
N LEU A 74 -5.27 -10.78 21.60
CA LEU A 74 -5.19 -12.13 21.05
C LEU A 74 -6.19 -12.34 19.92
N MET A 75 -7.15 -11.42 19.72
CA MET A 75 -8.08 -11.52 18.61
C MET A 75 -7.51 -10.81 17.38
N LEU A 76 -7.51 -11.52 16.25
CA LEU A 76 -7.01 -11.05 14.95
C LEU A 76 -7.52 -9.65 14.54
N PRO A 77 -8.80 -9.28 14.79
CA PRO A 77 -9.31 -7.96 14.40
C PRO A 77 -8.57 -6.82 15.08
N TYR A 78 -8.13 -6.98 16.33
CA TYR A 78 -7.43 -5.93 17.04
C TYR A 78 -5.99 -5.77 16.55
N TRP A 79 -5.33 -6.87 16.19
CA TRP A 79 -4.04 -6.80 15.49
C TRP A 79 -4.20 -6.09 14.15
N GLN A 80 -5.29 -6.36 13.44
CA GLN A 80 -5.57 -5.73 12.16
C GLN A 80 -5.86 -4.23 12.28
N ILE A 81 -6.59 -3.82 13.32
CA ILE A 81 -6.84 -2.40 13.58
C ILE A 81 -5.52 -1.67 13.87
N ILE A 82 -4.64 -2.26 14.70
CA ILE A 82 -3.31 -1.69 14.98
C ILE A 82 -2.49 -1.58 13.71
N GLU A 83 -2.50 -2.62 12.88
CA GLU A 83 -1.80 -2.64 11.60
C GLU A 83 -2.30 -1.55 10.65
N VAL A 84 -3.62 -1.37 10.56
CA VAL A 84 -4.25 -0.31 9.77
C VAL A 84 -3.91 1.08 10.32
N CYS A 85 -3.86 1.26 11.66
CA CYS A 85 -3.37 2.49 12.27
C CYS A 85 -1.95 2.81 11.81
N ILE A 86 -1.03 1.85 11.97
CA ILE A 86 0.39 2.03 11.63
C ILE A 86 0.54 2.37 10.16
N PHE A 87 -0.16 1.64 9.28
CA PHE A 87 -0.18 1.91 7.85
C PHE A 87 -0.57 3.36 7.53
N PHE A 88 -1.69 3.86 8.08
CA PHE A 88 -2.14 5.21 7.76
C PHE A 88 -1.20 6.30 8.33
N TRP A 89 -0.58 6.08 9.49
CA TRP A 89 0.43 7.00 10.03
C TRP A 89 1.68 7.05 9.17
N LEU A 90 2.20 5.90 8.72
CA LEU A 90 3.35 5.84 7.83
C LEU A 90 3.02 6.49 6.49
N ALA A 91 1.84 6.21 5.92
CA ALA A 91 1.42 6.82 4.68
C ALA A 91 1.34 8.35 4.75
N LEU A 92 1.00 8.90 5.93
CA LEU A 92 1.02 10.34 6.17
C LEU A 92 2.41 10.92 6.32
N TYR A 93 3.28 10.21 7.03
CA TYR A 93 4.66 10.63 7.26
C TYR A 93 5.40 10.74 5.92
N VAL A 94 5.30 9.69 5.09
CA VAL A 94 5.83 9.68 3.71
C VAL A 94 5.30 10.85 2.89
N SER A 95 3.97 11.07 2.91
CA SER A 95 3.35 12.16 2.15
C SER A 95 3.76 13.56 2.63
N LYS A 96 4.44 13.68 3.79
CA LYS A 96 4.96 14.94 4.30
C LYS A 96 6.42 15.17 3.90
N GLU A 97 7.25 14.13 3.89
CA GLU A 97 8.64 14.26 3.43
C GLU A 97 8.69 14.78 1.97
N ASP A 98 7.74 14.37 1.13
CA ASP A 98 7.58 14.90 -0.24
C ASP A 98 7.17 16.40 -0.30
N ASP A 99 6.59 16.98 0.75
CA ASP A 99 6.34 18.43 0.79
C ASP A 99 7.61 19.20 1.11
N ASP A 100 8.36 18.72 2.10
CA ASP A 100 9.52 19.41 2.65
C ASP A 100 10.71 19.34 1.66
N ALA A 101 10.73 18.36 0.75
CA ALA A 101 11.71 18.25 -0.34
C ALA A 101 11.53 19.30 -1.44
N ASP A 102 10.35 19.90 -1.56
CA ASP A 102 10.02 20.93 -2.56
C ASP A 102 10.27 22.37 -2.04
N ASP A 103 10.95 22.52 -0.89
CA ASP A 103 11.32 23.84 -0.40
C ASP A 103 12.14 24.57 -1.49
N PRO A 104 11.68 25.74 -1.96
CA PRO A 104 12.34 26.43 -3.06
C PRO A 104 13.78 26.71 -2.65
N LEU A 105 14.74 26.27 -3.48
CA LEU A 105 16.14 26.67 -3.39
C LEU A 105 16.17 28.16 -3.07
N PRO A 106 16.90 28.60 -2.02
CA PRO A 106 16.80 29.97 -1.56
C PRO A 106 17.01 30.91 -2.74
N ASP A 107 16.04 31.81 -2.96
CA ASP A 107 15.99 32.76 -4.10
C ASP A 107 17.26 33.62 -4.24
N ASN A 108 18.13 33.57 -3.23
CA ASN A 108 19.37 34.32 -3.10
C ASN A 108 20.62 33.44 -3.14
N LEU A 109 20.58 32.23 -3.71
CA LEU A 109 21.84 31.60 -4.14
C LEU A 109 22.50 32.56 -5.14
N PRO A 110 23.70 33.09 -4.84
CA PRO A 110 24.39 33.95 -5.77
C PRO A 110 24.47 33.23 -7.11
N VAL A 111 24.14 33.92 -8.20
CA VAL A 111 24.29 33.38 -9.56
C VAL A 111 25.72 32.87 -9.79
N ASP A 112 26.67 33.39 -9.00
CA ASP A 112 28.09 33.05 -9.01
C ASP A 112 28.43 31.77 -8.20
N ALA A 113 27.54 31.30 -7.31
CA ALA A 113 27.69 30.07 -6.52
C ALA A 113 27.18 28.83 -7.28
N LEU A 114 26.25 29.03 -8.21
CA LEU A 114 26.06 28.12 -9.33
C LEU A 114 27.24 28.37 -10.26
N GLY A 115 28.36 27.67 -10.03
CA GLY A 115 29.52 27.76 -10.92
C GLY A 115 29.06 27.72 -12.39
N PRO A 116 29.77 28.42 -13.31
CA PRO A 116 29.34 28.54 -14.70
C PRO A 116 28.90 27.17 -15.19
N PRO A 117 27.75 27.06 -15.88
CA PRO A 117 27.24 25.77 -16.32
C PRO A 117 28.43 25.06 -16.94
N ARG A 118 28.91 24.00 -16.29
CA ARG A 118 29.81 23.06 -16.92
C ARG A 118 28.93 22.41 -17.97
N TYR A 119 28.77 23.09 -19.10
CA TYR A 119 28.87 22.41 -20.36
C TYR A 119 30.15 21.63 -20.22
N ILE A 120 30.00 20.33 -19.93
CA ILE A 120 30.97 19.34 -20.33
C ILE A 120 30.90 19.39 -21.86
N GLY A 121 31.44 20.47 -22.42
CA GLY A 121 32.00 20.53 -23.75
C GLY A 121 33.26 19.71 -23.67
N ASN A 122 33.08 18.41 -23.49
CA ASN A 122 33.98 17.50 -24.14
C ASN A 122 33.73 17.81 -25.62
N GLU A 123 34.70 18.47 -26.26
CA GLU A 123 34.96 18.23 -27.66
C GLU A 123 34.93 16.71 -27.81
N VAL A 124 33.81 16.17 -28.30
CA VAL A 124 33.72 14.75 -28.57
C VAL A 124 34.60 14.55 -29.80
N PRO A 125 35.75 13.87 -29.69
CA PRO A 125 36.53 13.54 -30.87
C PRO A 125 35.62 12.76 -31.83
N ALA A 126 35.59 13.18 -33.10
CA ALA A 126 34.69 12.69 -34.13
C ALA A 126 34.95 11.24 -34.57
N ASP A 127 35.54 10.40 -33.71
CA ASP A 127 36.04 9.07 -34.03
C ASP A 127 35.40 7.95 -33.20
N GLU A 128 35.00 8.18 -31.95
CA GLU A 128 34.40 7.09 -31.19
C GLU A 128 32.91 6.97 -31.50
N ASN A 129 32.51 5.77 -31.95
CA ASN A 129 31.13 5.33 -32.03
C ASN A 129 30.43 5.63 -30.70
N ILE A 130 29.80 6.80 -30.62
CA ILE A 130 28.85 7.12 -29.57
C ILE A 130 27.68 6.17 -29.83
N VAL A 131 27.70 5.05 -29.13
CA VAL A 131 26.50 4.27 -28.88
C VAL A 131 25.58 5.25 -28.14
N TYR A 132 24.71 5.92 -28.89
CA TYR A 132 23.57 6.58 -28.30
C TYR A 132 22.93 5.53 -27.41
N ALA A 133 22.94 5.75 -26.09
CA ALA A 133 22.10 4.97 -25.21
C ALA A 133 20.70 5.14 -25.79
N GLU A 134 20.18 4.08 -26.41
CA GLU A 134 18.82 4.08 -26.91
C GLU A 134 17.94 4.55 -25.74
N PRO A 135 17.04 5.53 -25.96
CA PRO A 135 16.18 6.02 -24.91
C PRO A 135 15.44 4.81 -24.33
N ALA A 136 15.86 4.40 -23.13
CA ALA A 136 15.39 3.24 -22.35
C ALA A 136 14.19 2.55 -23.02
N GLY A 137 14.51 1.73 -24.02
CA GLY A 137 13.49 1.18 -24.91
C GLY A 137 12.63 0.24 -24.08
N ASN A 138 11.33 0.57 -23.93
CA ASN A 138 10.36 -0.27 -23.24
C ASN A 138 10.90 -0.84 -21.92
N GLU A 139 11.55 0.00 -21.10
CA GLU A 139 11.77 -0.37 -19.71
C GLU A 139 10.39 -0.56 -19.09
N ASP A 140 10.01 -1.83 -18.98
CA ASP A 140 8.77 -2.28 -18.40
C ASP A 140 8.56 -1.44 -17.13
N PRO A 141 7.47 -0.68 -16.94
CA PRO A 141 7.25 0.10 -15.71
C PRO A 141 7.19 -0.78 -14.45
N PHE A 142 7.31 -2.11 -14.62
CA PHE A 142 7.50 -3.13 -13.61
C PHE A 142 8.96 -3.53 -13.37
N LEU A 143 9.94 -2.89 -14.02
CA LEU A 143 11.35 -3.07 -13.68
C LEU A 143 11.52 -2.79 -12.19
N PRO A 144 12.31 -3.62 -11.50
CA PRO A 144 12.47 -3.51 -10.07
C PRO A 144 13.18 -2.17 -9.81
N ILE A 145 12.43 -1.15 -9.39
CA ILE A 145 12.97 -0.27 -8.35
C ILE A 145 13.37 -1.25 -7.25
N GLU A 146 14.66 -1.55 -7.19
CA GLU A 146 15.22 -2.34 -6.11
C GLU A 146 14.83 -1.58 -4.86
N TYR A 147 14.06 -2.24 -4.01
CA TYR A 147 13.58 -1.73 -2.71
C TYR A 147 14.69 -1.06 -1.88
N ARG A 148 15.94 -1.38 -2.20
CA ARG A 148 17.16 -0.81 -1.63
C ARG A 148 17.24 0.72 -1.71
N ASP A 149 16.58 1.35 -2.67
CA ASP A 149 16.77 2.78 -2.95
C ASP A 149 15.61 3.67 -2.43
N LEU A 150 14.57 3.09 -1.84
CA LEU A 150 13.48 3.86 -1.23
C LEU A 150 13.87 4.35 0.17
N PRO A 151 13.43 5.56 0.58
CA PRO A 151 13.47 5.97 1.98
C PRO A 151 12.88 4.90 2.91
N GLU A 152 13.42 4.80 4.13
CA GLU A 152 12.99 3.78 5.10
C GLU A 152 11.49 3.88 5.42
N SER A 153 10.96 5.11 5.47
CA SER A 153 9.54 5.43 5.68
C SER A 153 8.63 4.86 4.58
N ASP A 154 8.99 5.05 3.31
CA ASP A 154 8.28 4.53 2.13
C ASP A 154 8.23 3.01 2.15
N THR A 155 9.38 2.43 2.42
CA THR A 155 9.59 1.00 2.58
C THR A 155 8.66 0.42 3.65
N GLN A 156 8.61 1.02 4.82
CA GLN A 156 7.75 0.57 5.92
C GLN A 156 6.26 0.74 5.57
N CYS A 157 5.87 1.90 5.03
CA CYS A 157 4.50 2.16 4.58
C CYS A 157 4.04 1.08 3.58
N TRP A 158 4.91 0.77 2.63
CA TRP A 158 4.65 -0.22 1.60
C TRP A 158 4.54 -1.65 2.16
N ILE A 159 5.35 -2.04 3.15
CA ILE A 159 5.20 -3.32 3.86
C ILE A 159 3.83 -3.42 4.53
N HIS A 160 3.47 -2.42 5.34
CA HIS A 160 2.23 -2.40 6.09
C HIS A 160 1.00 -2.38 5.17
N MET A 161 1.11 -1.72 4.01
CA MET A 161 0.08 -1.77 2.98
C MET A 161 -0.20 -3.20 2.50
N ASN A 162 0.84 -3.98 2.19
CA ASN A 162 0.68 -5.36 1.70
C ASN A 162 0.01 -6.26 2.74
N ILE A 163 0.35 -6.07 4.02
CA ILE A 163 -0.28 -6.80 5.12
C ILE A 163 -1.72 -6.34 5.29
N ALA A 164 -1.96 -5.03 5.45
CA ALA A 164 -3.27 -4.46 5.72
C ALA A 164 -4.28 -4.82 4.63
N TYR A 165 -3.89 -4.75 3.36
CA TYR A 165 -4.75 -5.04 2.21
C TYR A 165 -5.26 -6.48 2.22
N THR A 166 -4.34 -7.43 2.38
CA THR A 166 -4.69 -8.86 2.32
C THR A 166 -5.37 -9.33 3.59
N VAL A 167 -4.88 -8.91 4.76
CA VAL A 167 -5.43 -9.37 6.05
C VAL A 167 -6.79 -8.75 6.34
N SER A 168 -7.05 -7.48 5.99
CA SER A 168 -8.38 -6.87 6.16
C SER A 168 -9.46 -7.66 5.42
N PHE A 169 -9.16 -8.07 4.18
CA PHE A 169 -10.08 -8.87 3.37
C PHE A 169 -10.36 -10.24 4.01
N LEU A 170 -9.29 -10.90 4.47
CA LEU A 170 -9.38 -12.19 5.15
C LEU A 170 -10.18 -12.10 6.45
N VAL A 171 -9.92 -11.11 7.30
CA VAL A 171 -10.61 -10.92 8.58
C VAL A 171 -12.10 -10.72 8.38
N MET A 172 -12.49 -9.90 7.39
CA MET A 172 -13.89 -9.74 7.01
C MET A 172 -14.52 -11.10 6.69
N ILE A 173 -13.97 -11.84 5.73
CA ILE A 173 -14.57 -13.11 5.28
C ILE A 173 -14.58 -14.15 6.39
N LEU A 174 -13.45 -14.37 7.06
CA LEU A 174 -13.32 -15.40 8.09
C LEU A 174 -14.27 -15.11 9.26
N PHE A 175 -14.44 -13.85 9.66
CA PHE A 175 -15.39 -13.52 10.71
C PHE A 175 -16.82 -13.85 10.31
N TRP A 176 -17.28 -13.33 9.17
CA TRP A 176 -18.67 -13.51 8.73
C TRP A 176 -19.01 -14.95 8.36
N THR A 177 -18.02 -15.77 8.00
CA THR A 177 -18.24 -17.16 7.59
C THR A 177 -18.00 -18.18 8.70
N LEU A 178 -17.07 -17.94 9.62
CA LEU A 178 -16.64 -18.95 10.61
C LEU A 178 -16.95 -18.58 12.06
N ILE A 179 -17.13 -17.29 12.37
CA ILE A 179 -17.22 -16.80 13.75
C ILE A 179 -18.59 -16.18 14.06
N TYR A 180 -19.21 -15.53 13.08
CA TYR A 180 -20.48 -14.84 13.27
C TYR A 180 -21.64 -15.84 13.44
N GLU A 181 -22.27 -15.83 14.62
CA GLU A 181 -23.41 -16.70 14.96
C GLU A 181 -24.75 -15.93 15.05
N GLY A 182 -24.76 -14.63 14.76
CA GLY A 182 -25.95 -13.77 14.89
C GLY A 182 -26.86 -13.76 13.66
N TRP A 183 -28.06 -13.20 13.83
CA TRP A 183 -28.96 -12.85 12.72
C TRP A 183 -28.86 -11.38 12.32
N ILE A 184 -28.61 -10.50 13.30
CA ILE A 184 -28.47 -9.06 13.11
C ILE A 184 -27.10 -8.65 13.63
N PRO A 185 -26.21 -8.13 12.76
CA PRO A 185 -24.91 -7.61 13.15
C PRO A 185 -25.00 -6.56 14.24
N LYS A 186 -24.20 -6.70 15.30
CA LYS A 186 -23.99 -5.60 16.24
C LYS A 186 -23.06 -4.57 15.62
N ALA A 187 -23.22 -3.31 16.00
CA ALA A 187 -22.35 -2.23 15.53
C ALA A 187 -20.87 -2.52 15.81
N GLU A 188 -20.54 -3.10 16.96
CA GLU A 188 -19.16 -3.47 17.32
C GLU A 188 -18.58 -4.51 16.35
N GLU A 189 -19.35 -5.53 15.97
CA GLU A 189 -18.91 -6.57 15.03
C GLU A 189 -18.64 -5.97 13.64
N PHE A 190 -19.52 -5.08 13.19
CA PHE A 190 -19.30 -4.37 11.94
C PHE A 190 -18.08 -3.45 12.00
N LEU A 191 -17.85 -2.75 13.12
CA LEU A 191 -16.72 -1.84 13.27
C LEU A 191 -15.37 -2.59 13.38
N LEU A 192 -15.34 -3.77 14.01
CA LEU A 192 -14.12 -4.55 14.18
C LEU A 192 -13.73 -5.34 12.93
N HIS A 193 -14.70 -5.82 12.16
CA HIS A 193 -14.46 -6.74 11.04
C HIS A 193 -14.81 -6.13 9.68
N GLY A 194 -15.83 -5.29 9.65
CA GLY A 194 -16.34 -4.62 8.45
C GLY A 194 -15.50 -3.42 8.03
N THR A 195 -15.33 -2.50 8.98
CA THR A 195 -14.73 -1.19 8.74
C THR A 195 -13.26 -1.22 8.30
N PRO A 196 -12.35 -2.07 8.86
CA PRO A 196 -10.97 -2.17 8.39
C PRO A 196 -10.86 -2.49 6.91
N PHE A 197 -11.67 -3.44 6.43
CA PHE A 197 -11.75 -3.77 5.01
C PHE A 197 -12.31 -2.62 4.18
N THR A 198 -13.40 -1.97 4.61
CA THR A 198 -14.01 -0.90 3.81
C THR A 198 -13.01 0.22 3.51
N PHE A 199 -12.28 0.69 4.53
CA PHE A 199 -11.32 1.78 4.33
C PHE A 199 -10.08 1.37 3.54
N VAL A 200 -9.60 0.15 3.77
CA VAL A 200 -8.51 -0.42 2.97
C VAL A 200 -8.93 -0.62 1.53
N ALA A 201 -10.14 -1.08 1.27
CA ALA A 201 -10.69 -1.22 -0.07
C ALA A 201 -10.80 0.14 -0.75
N ILE A 202 -11.31 1.18 -0.07
CA ILE A 202 -11.32 2.55 -0.58
C ILE A 202 -9.90 2.98 -0.95
N ASP A 203 -8.92 2.83 -0.05
CA ASP A 203 -7.52 3.18 -0.36
C ASP A 203 -6.99 2.37 -1.56
N VAL A 204 -7.31 1.08 -1.69
CA VAL A 204 -6.99 0.25 -2.86
C VAL A 204 -7.63 0.80 -4.15
N PHE A 205 -8.85 1.30 -4.13
CA PHE A 205 -9.49 1.83 -5.34
C PHE A 205 -8.95 3.21 -5.76
N PHE A 206 -8.57 4.04 -4.79
CA PHE A 206 -8.13 5.41 -5.06
C PHE A 206 -6.60 5.58 -5.11
N SER A 207 -5.85 4.68 -4.49
CA SER A 207 -4.39 4.69 -4.56
C SER A 207 -3.94 4.13 -5.92
N GLY A 208 -3.14 4.89 -6.66
CA GLY A 208 -2.43 4.37 -7.84
C GLY A 208 -1.33 3.37 -7.49
N ILE A 209 -1.20 2.97 -6.21
CA ILE A 209 -0.06 2.21 -5.72
C ILE A 209 -0.08 0.80 -6.31
N PRO A 210 1.03 0.36 -6.95
CA PRO A 210 1.13 -0.97 -7.50
C PRO A 210 1.17 -2.01 -6.37
N PHE A 211 0.33 -3.03 -6.51
CA PHE A 211 0.35 -4.20 -5.65
C PHE A 211 1.24 -5.27 -6.30
N ARG A 212 2.21 -5.82 -5.58
CA ARG A 212 3.20 -6.76 -6.13
C ARG A 212 3.00 -8.16 -5.53
N TYR A 213 2.80 -9.16 -6.40
CA TYR A 213 2.55 -10.54 -5.96
C TYR A 213 3.73 -11.17 -5.20
N LEU A 214 4.97 -10.79 -5.53
CA LEU A 214 6.20 -11.31 -4.89
C LEU A 214 6.25 -11.09 -3.37
N HIS A 215 5.42 -10.21 -2.83
CA HIS A 215 5.39 -9.88 -1.42
C HIS A 215 4.29 -10.59 -0.65
N LEU A 216 3.76 -11.66 -1.24
CA LEU A 216 2.88 -12.64 -0.60
C LEU A 216 3.40 -13.12 0.76
N TRP A 217 4.73 -13.19 0.94
CA TRP A 217 5.34 -13.65 2.18
C TRP A 217 5.07 -12.72 3.38
N LEU A 218 4.79 -11.43 3.16
CA LEU A 218 4.50 -10.46 4.23
C LEU A 218 3.22 -10.81 4.99
N PRO A 219 2.02 -10.90 4.36
CA PRO A 219 0.81 -11.30 5.07
C PRO A 219 0.88 -12.74 5.59
N MET A 220 1.61 -13.65 4.92
CA MET A 220 1.83 -15.00 5.43
C MET A 220 2.62 -15.00 6.74
N TYR A 221 3.70 -14.22 6.81
CA TYR A 221 4.53 -14.09 8.01
C TYR A 221 3.75 -13.47 9.18
N TYR A 222 2.99 -12.40 8.91
CA TYR A 222 2.11 -11.77 9.88
C TYR A 222 1.10 -12.78 10.47
N LEU A 223 0.39 -13.51 9.60
CA LEU A 223 -0.59 -14.50 10.05
C LEU A 223 0.05 -15.70 10.75
N PHE A 224 1.25 -16.10 10.33
CA PHE A 224 2.02 -17.15 11.01
C PHE A 224 2.33 -16.75 12.45
N ILE A 225 2.81 -15.52 12.70
CA ILE A 225 3.05 -15.01 14.05
C ILE A 225 1.73 -15.02 14.84
N TYR A 226 0.67 -14.45 14.27
CA TYR A 226 -0.63 -14.36 14.91
C TYR A 226 -1.12 -15.75 15.38
N PHE A 227 -1.21 -16.71 14.45
CA PHE A 227 -1.70 -18.05 14.77
C PHE A 227 -0.78 -18.78 15.74
N SER A 228 0.54 -18.59 15.66
CA SER A 228 1.48 -19.17 16.63
C SER A 228 1.20 -18.68 18.04
N VAL A 229 1.02 -17.37 18.21
CA VAL A 229 0.66 -16.76 19.50
C VAL A 229 -0.70 -17.29 20.00
N THR A 230 -1.70 -17.38 19.13
CA THR A 230 -3.02 -17.90 19.50
C THR A 230 -2.98 -19.37 19.91
N ILE A 231 -2.22 -20.20 19.20
CA ILE A 231 -2.04 -21.62 19.53
C ILE A 231 -1.35 -21.75 20.90
N VAL A 232 -0.23 -21.06 21.11
CA VAL A 232 0.49 -21.09 22.39
C VAL A 232 -0.42 -20.63 23.53
N TYR A 233 -1.15 -19.53 23.34
CA TYR A 233 -2.12 -19.04 24.32
C TYR A 233 -3.16 -20.10 24.68
N ASN A 234 -3.76 -20.77 23.69
CA ASN A 234 -4.75 -21.80 23.94
C ASN A 234 -4.20 -22.97 24.76
N TYR A 235 -3.00 -23.45 24.45
CA TYR A 235 -2.37 -24.53 25.21
C TYR A 235 -1.96 -24.11 26.62
N CYS A 236 -1.43 -22.90 26.81
CA CYS A 236 -0.96 -22.44 28.11
C CYS A 236 -2.10 -22.05 29.05
N SER A 237 -3.15 -21.39 28.54
CA SER A 237 -4.25 -20.90 29.36
C SER A 237 -5.38 -21.93 29.52
N GLY A 238 -5.53 -22.85 28.57
CA GLY A 238 -6.73 -23.67 28.43
C GLY A 238 -7.97 -22.91 27.96
N ASP A 239 -7.80 -21.65 27.57
CA ASP A 239 -8.87 -20.76 27.12
C ASP A 239 -8.79 -20.53 25.59
N THR A 240 -9.88 -20.09 24.97
CA THR A 240 -9.97 -19.85 23.53
C THR A 240 -10.59 -18.49 23.26
N ALA A 241 -10.01 -17.73 22.33
CA ALA A 241 -10.65 -16.50 21.85
C ALA A 241 -11.97 -16.79 21.11
N TYR A 242 -12.00 -17.89 20.36
CA TYR A 242 -13.18 -18.37 19.63
C TYR A 242 -13.23 -19.90 19.72
N SER A 243 -14.44 -20.47 19.69
CA SER A 243 -14.66 -21.92 19.73
C SER A 243 -13.94 -22.67 18.58
N ILE A 244 -13.82 -22.03 17.41
CA ILE A 244 -13.08 -22.55 16.25
C ILE A 244 -11.54 -22.58 16.46
N MET A 245 -11.05 -21.98 17.53
CA MET A 245 -9.64 -21.94 17.92
C MET A 245 -9.35 -22.85 19.13
N ASP A 246 -10.23 -23.80 19.44
CA ASP A 246 -10.01 -24.82 20.48
C ASP A 246 -9.05 -25.92 20.01
N TYR A 247 -7.79 -25.56 19.80
CA TYR A 247 -6.76 -26.47 19.31
C TYR A 247 -6.42 -27.56 20.32
N ARG A 248 -6.53 -27.26 21.62
CA ARG A 248 -6.26 -28.20 22.70
C ARG A 248 -7.24 -29.37 22.69
N ASN A 249 -8.55 -29.11 22.63
CA ASN A 249 -9.55 -30.20 22.66
C ASN A 249 -9.93 -30.70 21.27
N ARG A 250 -9.67 -29.92 20.21
CA ARG A 250 -9.96 -30.25 18.82
C ARG A 250 -8.72 -30.02 17.94
N PRO A 251 -7.68 -30.86 18.05
CA PRO A 251 -6.40 -30.66 17.36
C PRO A 251 -6.50 -30.64 15.84
N VAL A 252 -7.56 -31.23 15.25
CA VAL A 252 -7.84 -31.14 13.81
C VAL A 252 -8.04 -29.69 13.34
N LEU A 253 -8.45 -28.77 14.23
CA LEU A 253 -8.60 -27.35 13.92
C LEU A 253 -7.25 -26.65 13.67
N LEU A 254 -6.12 -27.26 14.01
CA LEU A 254 -4.78 -26.75 13.64
C LEU A 254 -4.56 -26.71 12.12
N LEU A 255 -5.35 -27.47 11.34
CA LEU A 255 -5.32 -27.39 9.87
C LEU A 255 -5.86 -26.06 9.34
N LEU A 256 -6.75 -25.39 10.09
CA LEU A 256 -7.38 -24.16 9.63
C LEU A 256 -6.37 -23.01 9.43
N PRO A 257 -5.48 -22.68 10.40
CA PRO A 257 -4.38 -21.74 10.17
C PRO A 257 -3.52 -22.06 8.95
N VAL A 258 -3.21 -23.34 8.73
CA VAL A 258 -2.40 -23.78 7.58
C VAL A 258 -3.14 -23.52 6.26
N ILE A 259 -4.42 -23.85 6.19
CA ILE A 259 -5.26 -23.58 5.00
C ILE A 259 -5.35 -22.07 4.76
N ILE A 260 -5.55 -21.27 5.81
CA ILE A 260 -5.62 -19.81 5.69
C ILE A 260 -4.31 -19.27 5.11
N ILE A 261 -3.16 -19.64 5.68
CA ILE A 261 -1.85 -19.13 5.26
C ILE A 261 -1.45 -19.63 3.87
N VAL A 262 -1.62 -20.93 3.58
CA VAL A 262 -1.06 -21.56 2.37
C VAL A 262 -2.02 -21.49 1.18
N VAL A 263 -3.32 -21.35 1.42
CA VAL A 263 -4.33 -21.32 0.35
C VAL A 263 -5.00 -19.97 0.24
N LEU A 264 -5.60 -19.47 1.32
CA LEU A 264 -6.42 -18.26 1.23
C LEU A 264 -5.58 -17.00 0.98
N VAL A 265 -4.45 -16.85 1.68
CA VAL A 265 -3.55 -15.69 1.48
C VAL A 265 -3.06 -15.59 0.02
N PRO A 266 -2.53 -16.65 -0.63
CA PRO A 266 -2.17 -16.59 -2.05
C PRO A 266 -3.34 -16.27 -2.97
N VAL A 267 -4.52 -16.85 -2.72
CA VAL A 267 -5.72 -16.59 -3.52
C VAL A 267 -6.09 -15.11 -3.46
N PHE A 268 -6.17 -14.52 -2.26
CA PHE A 268 -6.53 -13.11 -2.12
C PHE A 268 -5.45 -12.15 -2.64
N GLN A 269 -4.17 -12.44 -2.39
CA GLN A 269 -3.06 -11.68 -2.96
C GLN A 269 -3.13 -11.69 -4.50
N THR A 270 -3.46 -12.84 -5.10
CA THR A 270 -3.64 -12.98 -6.56
C THR A 270 -4.79 -12.12 -7.06
N ILE A 271 -5.95 -12.15 -6.37
CA ILE A 271 -7.12 -11.35 -6.74
C ILE A 271 -6.79 -9.86 -6.71
N LEU A 272 -6.17 -9.37 -5.63
CA LEU A 272 -5.77 -7.97 -5.48
C LEU A 272 -4.76 -7.56 -6.56
N TRP A 273 -3.80 -8.42 -6.87
CA TRP A 273 -2.82 -8.20 -7.93
C TRP A 273 -3.48 -8.09 -9.31
N ILE A 274 -4.36 -9.03 -9.68
CA ILE A 274 -5.09 -9.00 -10.95
C ILE A 274 -5.95 -7.74 -11.05
N PHE A 275 -6.67 -7.42 -9.97
CA PHE A 275 -7.56 -6.27 -9.91
C PHE A 275 -6.78 -4.96 -10.16
N LYS A 276 -5.68 -4.76 -9.43
CA LYS A 276 -4.82 -3.57 -9.59
C LYS A 276 -4.18 -3.51 -10.96
N ARG A 277 -3.69 -4.63 -11.49
CA ARG A 277 -3.07 -4.68 -12.84
C ARG A 277 -4.06 -4.24 -13.92
N LYS A 278 -5.29 -4.73 -13.89
CA LYS A 278 -6.34 -4.33 -14.84
C LYS A 278 -6.76 -2.86 -14.67
N GLY A 279 -6.84 -2.39 -13.42
CA GLY A 279 -7.12 -0.98 -13.13
C GLY A 279 -6.10 -0.04 -13.78
N LEU A 280 -4.82 -0.33 -13.63
CA LEU A 280 -3.73 0.47 -14.25
C LEU A 280 -3.75 0.46 -15.78
N GLN A 281 -4.12 -0.66 -16.41
CA GLN A 281 -4.26 -0.74 -17.87
C GLN A 281 -5.41 0.14 -18.37
N SER A 282 -6.51 0.22 -17.62
CA SER A 282 -7.70 1.00 -18.02
C SER A 282 -7.51 2.52 -17.95
N THR A 283 -6.56 3.00 -17.13
CA THR A 283 -6.29 4.43 -16.95
C THR A 283 -5.24 4.98 -17.92
N GLY A 284 -4.73 4.17 -18.85
CA GLY A 284 -3.74 4.59 -19.86
C GLY A 284 -2.31 4.77 -19.32
N PHE A 285 -2.05 4.36 -18.07
CA PHE A 285 -0.71 4.38 -17.46
C PHE A 285 0.11 3.10 -17.72
N GLY A 286 -0.39 2.20 -18.57
CA GLY A 286 0.24 0.91 -18.86
C GLY A 286 0.40 0.67 -20.36
N THR A 287 1.38 1.35 -20.96
CA THR A 287 2.05 0.91 -22.19
C THR A 287 3.53 1.19 -22.06
#